data_AF-A0A8J5IK32-F1
#
_entry.id   AF-A0A8J5IK32-F1
#
_cell.length_a   1.000
_cell.length_b   1.000
_cell.length_c   1.000
_cell.angle_alpha   90.00
_cell.angle_beta   90.00
_cell.angle_gamma   90.00
#
_symmetry.space_group_name_H-M   'P 1'
#
loop_
_entity.id
_entity.type
_entity.pdbx_description
1 polymer ?
#
loop_
_entity_poly.entity_id
_entity_poly.type
_entity_poly.pdbx_seq_one_letter_code
_entity_poly.pdbx_strand_id
1 'polypeptide(L)'
;VVTRLRKGQDENRYIILDIELLPCLEGVPCSPFGSMQKGDADITVDARVIHDLSFPRGTSVNGQVQDDPALEVSYDGAAILARRILHEEEEFPGLPRMSTGYVTGAFRNIPLAAEVVGRFAGTFLELGILIIGLSCPFRWTDSPRQYGAARGAIVHLHSCSFPT
;
A
#
# COMPACT_ATOMS: atom_id res chain seq x y z
N VAL A 1 12.82 8.83 -11.87
CA VAL A 1 11.40 8.39 -11.80
C VAL A 1 11.06 7.37 -12.89
N VAL A 2 11.29 7.68 -14.18
CA VAL A 2 10.96 6.81 -15.33
C VAL A 2 11.45 5.36 -15.20
N THR A 3 12.71 5.12 -14.81
CA THR A 3 13.25 3.74 -14.64
C THR A 3 12.48 2.93 -13.60
N ARG A 4 12.01 3.57 -12.51
CA ARG A 4 11.22 2.91 -11.46
C ARG A 4 9.79 2.64 -11.93
N LEU A 5 9.22 3.54 -12.73
CA LEU A 5 7.91 3.37 -13.34
C LEU A 5 7.92 2.19 -14.32
N ARG A 6 8.91 2.14 -15.22
CA ARG A 6 9.07 1.03 -16.17
C ARG A 6 9.20 -0.31 -15.46
N LYS A 7 10.06 -0.39 -14.45
CA LYS A 7 10.19 -1.60 -13.61
C LYS A 7 8.85 -2.01 -13.00
N GLY A 8 8.08 -1.04 -12.48
CA GLY A 8 6.77 -1.33 -11.90
C GLY A 8 5.73 -1.78 -12.93
N GLN A 9 5.81 -1.29 -14.16
CA GLN A 9 4.99 -1.78 -15.27
C GLN A 9 5.34 -3.23 -15.63
N ASP A 10 6.64 -3.55 -15.77
CA ASP A 10 7.12 -4.91 -16.09
C ASP A 10 6.75 -5.91 -14.98
N GLU A 11 6.63 -5.45 -13.73
CA GLU A 11 6.20 -6.24 -12.57
C GLU A 11 4.67 -6.22 -12.36
N ASN A 12 3.88 -5.78 -13.36
CA ASN A 12 2.41 -5.73 -13.34
C ASN A 12 1.81 -4.91 -12.19
N ARG A 13 2.53 -3.90 -11.69
CA ARG A 13 2.04 -3.03 -10.60
C ARG A 13 1.39 -1.74 -11.08
N TYR A 14 1.73 -1.31 -12.29
CA TYR A 14 1.23 -0.07 -12.87
C TYR A 14 0.82 -0.30 -14.32
N ILE A 15 -0.27 0.34 -14.71
CA ILE A 15 -0.52 0.66 -16.12
C ILE A 15 -0.04 2.10 -16.33
N ILE A 16 0.78 2.31 -17.35
CA ILE A 16 1.24 3.64 -17.77
C ILE A 16 0.58 3.92 -19.10
N LEU A 17 -0.16 5.02 -19.14
CA LEU A 17 -0.92 5.49 -20.29
C LEU A 17 -0.44 6.89 -20.67
N ASP A 18 -0.70 7.26 -21.91
CA ASP A 18 -0.62 8.66 -22.32
C ASP A 18 -1.71 9.47 -21.57
N ILE A 19 -1.35 10.65 -21.08
CA ILE A 19 -2.29 11.52 -20.38
C ILE A 19 -3.47 11.96 -21.26
N GLU A 20 -3.28 11.99 -22.59
CA GLU A 20 -4.33 12.29 -23.56
C GLU A 20 -5.48 11.26 -23.55
N LEU A 21 -5.27 10.09 -22.96
CA LEU A 21 -6.31 9.07 -22.78
C LEU A 21 -7.20 9.34 -21.56
N LEU A 22 -6.82 10.24 -20.66
CA LEU A 22 -7.60 10.54 -19.45
C LEU A 22 -9.05 10.95 -19.74
N PRO A 23 -9.36 11.79 -20.75
CA PRO A 23 -10.75 12.11 -21.11
C PRO A 23 -11.58 10.91 -21.58
N CYS A 24 -10.93 9.84 -22.05
CA CYS A 24 -11.60 8.60 -22.47
C CYS A 24 -11.93 7.67 -21.28
N LEU A 25 -11.40 7.95 -20.09
CA LEU A 25 -11.60 7.13 -18.89
C LEU A 25 -12.68 7.73 -18.01
N GLU A 26 -13.91 7.21 -18.12
CA GLU A 26 -15.02 7.64 -17.27
C GLU A 26 -14.81 7.25 -15.81
N GLY A 27 -15.03 8.20 -14.89
CA GLY A 27 -15.01 7.92 -13.45
C GLY A 27 -13.63 7.62 -12.86
N VAL A 28 -12.54 7.98 -13.54
CA VAL A 28 -11.16 7.80 -13.08
C VAL A 28 -10.65 9.10 -12.44
N PRO A 29 -10.72 9.27 -11.10
CA PRO A 29 -10.17 10.43 -10.43
C PRO A 29 -8.64 10.39 -10.49
N CYS A 30 -8.01 11.55 -10.65
CA CYS A 30 -6.55 11.66 -10.63
C CYS A 30 -6.07 12.47 -9.43
N SER A 31 -5.04 11.95 -8.77
CA SER A 31 -4.31 12.66 -7.71
C SER A 31 -2.85 12.89 -8.09
N PRO A 32 -2.22 13.96 -7.60
CA PRO A 32 -0.85 14.28 -7.93
C PRO A 32 0.14 13.34 -7.24
N PHE A 33 1.36 13.32 -7.75
CA PHE A 33 2.50 12.72 -7.07
C PHE A 33 3.39 13.80 -6.44
N GLY A 34 3.65 13.65 -5.15
CA GLY A 34 4.68 14.40 -4.43
C GLY A 34 6.05 13.71 -4.50
N SER A 35 7.08 14.45 -4.15
CA SER A 35 8.44 13.94 -4.00
C SER A 35 8.93 14.19 -2.58
N MET A 36 9.62 13.21 -2.00
CA MET A 36 10.23 13.29 -0.68
C MET A 36 11.69 12.87 -0.78
N GLN A 37 12.57 13.58 -0.06
CA GLN A 37 13.99 13.25 -0.01
C GLN A 37 14.23 11.82 0.48
N LYS A 38 15.18 11.11 -0.15
CA LYS A 38 15.52 9.73 0.23
C LYS A 38 16.90 9.67 0.89
N GLY A 39 16.91 9.50 2.22
CA GLY A 39 18.16 9.51 2.99
C GLY A 39 18.81 10.88 2.91
N ASP A 40 20.14 10.92 2.84
CA ASP A 40 20.91 12.17 2.81
C ASP A 40 21.15 12.70 1.38
N ALA A 41 20.77 11.94 0.35
CA ALA A 41 20.90 12.37 -1.03
C ALA A 41 19.93 13.52 -1.31
N ASP A 42 20.36 14.48 -2.14
CA ASP A 42 19.50 15.58 -2.57
C ASP A 42 18.28 15.07 -3.34
N ILE A 43 17.14 15.77 -3.20
CA ILE A 43 15.87 15.37 -3.83
C ILE A 43 15.94 15.35 -5.36
N THR A 44 16.82 16.17 -5.96
CA THR A 44 17.07 16.18 -7.40
C THR A 44 17.85 14.94 -7.87
N VAL A 45 18.58 14.28 -6.97
CA VAL A 45 19.39 13.09 -7.24
C VAL A 45 18.59 11.81 -6.96
N ASP A 46 17.97 11.70 -5.78
CA ASP A 46 17.08 10.57 -5.44
C ASP A 46 15.90 11.03 -4.58
N ALA A 47 14.69 10.87 -5.14
CA ALA A 47 13.44 11.12 -4.45
C ALA A 47 12.59 9.86 -4.32
N ARG A 48 11.89 9.75 -3.19
CA ARG A 48 10.72 8.88 -3.05
C ARG A 48 9.52 9.60 -3.64
N VAL A 49 8.95 9.02 -4.68
CA VAL A 49 7.66 9.43 -5.23
C VAL A 49 6.56 8.99 -4.27
N ILE A 50 5.64 9.89 -3.94
CA ILE A 50 4.52 9.64 -3.03
C ILE A 50 3.22 10.00 -3.75
N HIS A 51 2.31 9.04 -3.85
CA HIS A 51 0.97 9.28 -4.38
C HIS A 51 0.11 10.00 -3.32
N ASP A 52 -0.46 11.15 -3.65
CA ASP A 52 -1.33 11.88 -2.73
C ASP A 52 -2.77 11.37 -2.76
N LEU A 53 -3.00 10.23 -2.10
CA LEU A 53 -4.32 9.60 -2.00
C LEU A 53 -5.31 10.34 -1.10
N SER A 54 -4.87 11.46 -0.50
CA SER A 54 -5.73 12.37 0.27
C SER A 54 -6.23 13.55 -0.57
N PHE A 55 -5.80 13.66 -1.83
CA PHE A 55 -6.28 14.65 -2.81
C PHE A 55 -7.37 14.08 -3.74
N PRO A 56 -8.33 14.92 -4.17
CA PRO A 56 -8.65 16.22 -3.60
C PRO A 56 -9.40 16.05 -2.27
N ARG A 57 -9.28 17.02 -1.38
CA ARG A 57 -9.95 16.96 -0.08
C ARG A 57 -11.47 16.82 -0.28
N GLY A 58 -12.09 15.88 0.42
CA GLY A 58 -13.53 15.65 0.41
C GLY A 58 -13.99 14.54 -0.55
N THR A 59 -13.24 14.26 -1.62
CA THR A 59 -13.56 13.16 -2.56
C THR A 59 -12.38 12.21 -2.81
N SER A 60 -11.27 12.40 -2.09
CA SER A 60 -10.10 11.54 -2.17
C SER A 60 -10.38 10.13 -1.69
N VAL A 61 -9.60 9.17 -2.20
CA VAL A 61 -9.73 7.75 -1.85
C VAL A 61 -9.57 7.51 -0.35
N ASN A 62 -8.67 8.26 0.31
CA ASN A 62 -8.52 8.20 1.77
C ASN A 62 -9.65 8.88 2.54
N GLY A 63 -10.40 9.79 1.92
CA GLY A 63 -11.55 10.45 2.52
C GLY A 63 -12.86 9.67 2.37
N GLN A 64 -12.90 8.66 1.50
CA GLN A 64 -14.05 7.79 1.31
C GLN A 64 -14.14 6.77 2.45
N VAL A 65 -15.28 6.78 3.15
CA VAL A 65 -15.62 5.72 4.13
C VAL A 65 -15.95 4.46 3.34
N GLN A 66 -15.35 3.33 3.71
CA GLN A 66 -15.82 2.03 3.23
C GLN A 66 -16.93 1.53 4.15
N ASP A 67 -18.09 1.21 3.58
CA ASP A 67 -19.29 0.79 4.33
C ASP A 67 -19.18 -0.64 4.92
N ASP A 68 -18.16 -1.40 4.52
CA ASP A 68 -17.98 -2.78 4.95
C ASP A 68 -17.32 -2.84 6.34
N PRO A 69 -17.85 -3.57 7.35
CA PRO A 69 -17.29 -3.66 8.68
C PRO A 69 -15.78 -3.89 8.63
N ALA A 70 -15.04 -2.86 9.04
CA ALA A 70 -13.59 -2.95 9.17
C ALA A 70 -13.26 -4.14 10.05
N LEU A 71 -12.29 -4.96 9.63
CA LEU A 71 -11.67 -5.88 10.57
C LEU A 71 -11.10 -5.01 11.68
N GLU A 72 -11.71 -5.06 12.86
CA GLU A 72 -11.36 -4.18 13.96
C GLU A 72 -9.96 -4.57 14.44
N VAL A 73 -8.95 -3.86 13.93
CA VAL A 73 -7.59 -3.98 14.41
C VAL A 73 -7.44 -2.96 15.52
N SER A 74 -7.65 -3.38 16.77
CA SER A 74 -7.31 -2.54 17.92
C SER A 74 -5.79 -2.44 18.02
N TYR A 75 -5.29 -1.22 18.24
CA TYR A 75 -3.91 -0.99 18.61
C TYR A 75 -3.88 -0.51 20.05
N ASP A 76 -3.54 -1.42 20.96
CA ASP A 76 -3.53 -1.16 22.40
C ASP A 76 -2.33 -0.29 22.83
N GLY A 77 -1.53 0.19 21.88
CA GLY A 77 -0.37 1.04 22.13
C GLY A 77 0.93 0.26 22.33
N ALA A 78 2.04 0.93 22.03
CA ALA A 78 3.38 0.34 22.07
C ALA A 78 3.73 -0.21 23.46
N ALA A 79 3.29 0.47 24.52
CA ALA A 79 3.56 0.05 25.90
C ALA A 79 2.85 -1.27 26.26
N ILE A 80 1.63 -1.50 25.79
CA ILE A 80 0.90 -2.76 26.03
C ILE A 80 1.57 -3.89 25.26
N LEU A 81 1.93 -3.67 23.99
CA LEU A 81 2.67 -4.64 23.20
C LEU A 81 4.03 -5.00 23.82
N ALA A 82 4.78 -3.99 24.30
CA ALA A 82 6.06 -4.21 24.96
C ALA A 82 5.91 -5.03 26.24
N ARG A 83 4.93 -4.70 27.09
CA ARG A 83 4.64 -5.48 28.31
C ARG A 83 4.28 -6.92 27.99
N ARG A 84 3.47 -7.14 26.95
CA ARG A 84 3.10 -8.50 26.52
C ARG A 84 4.31 -9.29 26.05
N ILE A 85 5.22 -8.68 25.28
CA ILE A 85 6.47 -9.34 24.86
C ILE A 85 7.31 -9.74 26.07
N LEU A 86 7.46 -8.85 27.06
CA LEU A 86 8.22 -9.15 28.28
C LEU A 86 7.58 -10.28 29.10
N HIS A 87 6.26 -10.28 29.24
CA HIS A 87 5.53 -11.34 29.93
C HIS A 87 5.72 -12.71 29.24
N GLU A 88 5.63 -12.75 27.91
CA GLU A 88 5.85 -13.98 27.14
C GLU A 88 7.30 -14.49 27.27
N GLU A 89 8.28 -13.60 27.43
CA GLU A 89 9.69 -13.99 27.68
C GLU A 89 9.90 -14.54 29.10
N GLU A 90 9.18 -14.02 30.09
CA GLU A 90 9.18 -14.59 31.44
C GLU A 90 8.55 -15.99 31.47
N GLU A 91 7.45 -16.17 30.75
CA GLU A 91 6.72 -17.44 30.71
C GLU A 91 7.41 -18.50 29.83
N PHE A 92 8.03 -18.08 28.72
CA PHE A 92 8.67 -18.95 27.74
C PHE A 92 10.07 -18.45 27.34
N PRO A 93 11.09 -18.51 28.22
CA PRO A 93 12.40 -17.93 27.97
C PRO A 93 13.03 -18.39 26.64
N GLY A 94 13.45 -17.43 25.80
CA GLY A 94 14.10 -17.68 24.51
C GLY A 94 13.20 -18.18 23.37
N LEU A 95 11.89 -18.32 23.60
CA LEU A 95 10.91 -18.71 22.58
C LEU A 95 10.24 -17.53 21.86
N PRO A 96 9.90 -16.40 22.52
CA PRO A 96 9.39 -15.22 21.83
C PRO A 96 10.36 -14.72 20.77
N ARG A 97 9.92 -14.77 19.51
CA ARG A 97 10.67 -14.22 18.37
C ARG A 97 9.90 -13.06 17.76
N MET A 98 10.47 -11.86 17.88
CA MET A 98 9.93 -10.70 17.18
C MET A 98 10.36 -10.76 15.71
N SER A 99 9.41 -11.05 14.80
CA SER A 99 9.64 -10.86 13.37
C SER A 99 9.45 -9.39 13.02
N THR A 100 10.52 -8.61 13.00
CA THR A 100 10.49 -7.24 12.49
C THR A 100 10.65 -7.27 10.97
N GLY A 101 9.55 -7.06 10.24
CA GLY A 101 9.56 -6.96 8.79
C GLY A 101 9.10 -5.57 8.34
N TYR A 102 9.88 -4.90 7.48
CA TYR A 102 9.43 -3.67 6.85
C TYR A 102 8.36 -4.01 5.80
N VAL A 103 7.10 -3.65 6.07
CA VAL A 103 5.92 -4.01 5.26
C VAL A 103 5.83 -3.22 3.94
N THR A 104 6.79 -2.34 3.67
CA THR A 104 6.75 -1.35 2.58
C THR A 104 6.80 -1.97 1.17
N GLY A 105 7.08 -3.28 1.09
CA GLY A 105 6.91 -4.07 -0.13
C GLY A 105 5.65 -4.96 -0.16
N ALA A 106 5.04 -5.25 0.99
CA ALA A 106 4.00 -6.27 1.06
C ALA A 106 2.69 -5.84 0.37
N PHE A 107 2.29 -4.58 0.52
CA PHE A 107 1.09 -4.06 -0.14
C PHE A 107 1.16 -4.16 -1.67
N ARG A 108 2.37 -4.09 -2.24
CA ARG A 108 2.60 -4.21 -3.68
C ARG A 108 2.25 -5.59 -4.24
N ASN A 109 2.11 -6.59 -3.38
CA ASN A 109 1.76 -7.95 -3.74
C ASN A 109 0.26 -8.23 -3.55
N ILE A 110 -0.53 -7.23 -3.15
CA ILE A 110 -1.97 -7.36 -2.95
C ILE A 110 -2.66 -6.68 -4.12
N PRO A 111 -3.17 -7.42 -5.11
CA PRO A 111 -3.83 -6.83 -6.26
C PRO A 111 -5.13 -6.15 -5.84
N LEU A 112 -5.47 -5.07 -6.55
CA LEU A 112 -6.76 -4.39 -6.44
C LEU A 112 -7.72 -4.95 -7.48
N ALA A 113 -9.02 -4.94 -7.17
CA ALA A 113 -10.04 -5.38 -8.10
C ALA A 113 -10.14 -4.43 -9.30
N ALA A 114 -10.33 -4.98 -10.50
CA ALA A 114 -10.30 -4.24 -11.77
C ALA A 114 -11.36 -3.12 -11.81
N GLU A 115 -12.46 -3.31 -11.11
CA GLU A 115 -13.60 -2.38 -11.03
C GLU A 115 -13.26 -1.11 -10.23
N VAL A 116 -12.23 -1.15 -9.39
CA VAL A 116 -11.87 -0.04 -8.49
C VAL A 116 -10.46 0.49 -8.69
N VAL A 117 -9.60 -0.18 -9.47
CA VAL A 117 -8.20 0.26 -9.70
C VAL A 117 -8.10 1.67 -10.26
N GLY A 118 -9.10 2.10 -11.05
CA GLY A 118 -9.17 3.46 -11.59
C GLY A 118 -9.18 4.56 -10.52
N ARG A 119 -9.60 4.26 -9.28
CA ARG A 119 -9.55 5.22 -8.17
C ARG A 119 -8.12 5.57 -7.75
N PHE A 120 -7.17 4.71 -8.07
CA PHE A 120 -5.76 4.86 -7.72
C PHE A 120 -4.95 5.37 -8.92
N ALA A 121 -5.57 6.24 -9.73
CA ALA A 121 -4.90 6.92 -10.81
C ALA A 121 -4.19 8.19 -10.33
N GLY A 122 -3.08 8.50 -10.99
CA GLY A 122 -2.34 9.74 -10.78
C GLY A 122 -1.59 10.17 -12.02
N THR A 123 -1.26 11.45 -12.11
CA THR A 123 -0.63 12.04 -13.30
C THR A 123 0.74 12.61 -12.97
N PHE A 124 1.66 12.47 -13.93
CA PHE A 124 2.89 13.27 -14.01
C PHE A 124 2.76 14.18 -15.22
N LEU A 125 2.31 15.41 -14.99
CA LEU A 125 2.01 16.36 -16.06
C LEU A 125 3.26 16.69 -16.90
N GLU A 126 4.42 16.82 -16.25
CA GLU A 126 5.69 17.12 -16.89
C GLU A 126 6.17 16.01 -17.83
N LEU A 127 5.71 14.78 -17.60
CA LEU A 127 6.03 13.61 -18.42
C LEU A 127 4.91 13.26 -19.40
N GLY A 128 3.74 13.93 -19.33
CA GLY A 128 2.59 13.61 -20.17
C GLY A 128 2.02 12.22 -19.92
N ILE A 129 2.18 11.65 -18.71
CA ILE A 129 1.74 10.29 -18.40
C ILE A 129 0.66 10.23 -17.32
N LEU A 130 -0.25 9.29 -17.51
CA LEU A 130 -1.22 8.81 -16.55
C LEU A 130 -0.77 7.44 -16.02
N ILE A 131 -0.84 7.25 -14.71
CA ILE A 131 -0.48 6.00 -14.04
C ILE A 131 -1.69 5.48 -13.28
N ILE A 132 -2.00 4.19 -13.44
CA ILE A 132 -3.02 3.49 -12.66
C ILE A 132 -2.33 2.44 -11.80
N GLY A 133 -2.51 2.53 -10.47
CA GLY A 133 -2.01 1.53 -9.52
C GLY A 133 -2.85 0.26 -9.52
N LEU A 134 -2.21 -0.90 -9.69
CA LEU A 134 -2.87 -2.21 -9.74
C LEU A 134 -2.81 -3.00 -8.42
N SER A 135 -2.09 -2.47 -7.43
CA SER A 135 -1.89 -3.10 -6.12
C SER A 135 -2.17 -2.10 -5.00
N CYS A 136 -2.47 -2.59 -3.79
CA CYS A 136 -2.69 -1.76 -2.61
C CYS A 136 -1.57 -0.69 -2.46
N PRO A 137 -1.89 0.60 -2.54
CA PRO A 137 -0.87 1.62 -2.53
C PRO A 137 -0.50 2.03 -1.12
N PHE A 138 0.79 2.33 -0.94
CA PHE A 138 1.29 2.89 0.31
C PHE A 138 0.55 4.21 0.64
N ARG A 139 0.18 4.38 1.91
CA ARG A 139 -0.66 5.50 2.45
C ARG A 139 -2.14 5.47 2.06
N TRP A 140 -2.65 4.40 1.45
CA TRP A 140 -4.09 4.20 1.45
C TRP A 140 -4.55 3.74 2.83
N THR A 141 -5.55 4.43 3.41
CA THR A 141 -6.06 4.16 4.76
C THR A 141 -6.48 2.71 4.96
N ASP A 142 -6.97 2.04 3.91
CA ASP A 142 -7.45 0.64 4.00
C ASP A 142 -6.38 -0.42 3.65
N SER A 143 -5.19 -0.01 3.18
CA SER A 143 -4.10 -0.97 2.89
C SER A 143 -3.76 -1.92 4.05
N PRO A 144 -3.73 -1.47 5.33
CA PRO A 144 -3.50 -2.37 6.46
C PRO A 144 -4.56 -3.47 6.59
N ARG A 145 -5.84 -3.14 6.35
CA ARG A 145 -6.95 -4.12 6.40
C ARG A 145 -6.79 -5.15 5.29
N GLN A 146 -6.54 -4.71 4.06
CA GLN A 146 -6.32 -5.60 2.92
C GLN A 146 -5.13 -6.54 3.15
N TYR A 147 -4.05 -6.03 3.74
CA TYR A 147 -2.91 -6.85 4.16
C TYR A 147 -3.25 -7.86 5.25
N GLY A 148 -4.04 -7.46 6.24
CA GLY A 148 -4.54 -8.37 7.28
C GLY A 148 -5.33 -9.54 6.68
N ALA A 149 -6.25 -9.24 5.76
CA ALA A 149 -7.04 -10.25 5.05
C ALA A 149 -6.15 -11.20 4.23
N ALA A 150 -5.24 -10.66 3.41
CA ALA A 150 -4.30 -11.44 2.61
C ALA A 150 -3.41 -12.33 3.49
N ARG A 151 -2.89 -11.80 4.60
CA ARG A 151 -2.11 -12.55 5.58
C ARG A 151 -2.93 -13.68 6.21
N GLY A 152 -4.17 -13.40 6.59
CA GLY A 152 -5.09 -14.40 7.16
C GLY A 152 -5.31 -15.57 6.20
N ALA A 153 -5.56 -15.28 4.92
CA ALA A 153 -5.71 -16.29 3.88
C ALA A 153 -4.44 -17.15 3.70
N ILE A 154 -3.25 -16.52 3.69
CA ILE A 154 -1.96 -17.25 3.62
C ILE A 154 -1.79 -18.18 4.82
N VAL A 155 -2.07 -17.70 6.03
CA VAL A 155 -1.97 -18.51 7.25
C VAL A 155 -2.95 -19.69 7.19
N HIS A 156 -4.18 -19.46 6.75
CA HIS A 156 -5.18 -20.52 6.58
C HIS A 156 -4.71 -21.59 5.59
N LEU A 157 -4.28 -21.18 4.39
CA LEU A 157 -3.73 -22.10 3.38
C LEU A 157 -2.56 -22.90 3.93
N HIS A 158 -1.62 -22.25 4.61
CA HIS A 158 -0.47 -22.91 5.21
C HIS A 158 -0.89 -23.93 6.29
N SER A 159 -1.87 -23.59 7.13
CA SER A 159 -2.41 -24.51 8.13
C SER A 159 -3.11 -25.73 7.54
N CYS A 160 -3.83 -25.56 6.42
CA CYS A 160 -4.48 -26.65 5.69
C CYS A 160 -3.50 -27.51 4.88
N SER A 161 -2.28 -27.00 4.63
CA SER A 161 -1.25 -27.69 3.82
C SER A 161 -0.33 -28.59 4.66
N PHE A 162 -0.41 -28.53 5.99
CA PHE A 162 0.34 -29.46 6.84
C PHE A 162 -0.33 -30.83 6.81
N PRO A 163 0.40 -31.91 6.46
CA PRO A 163 -0.10 -33.26 6.67
C PRO A 163 -0.31 -33.47 8.17
N THR A 164 -1.50 -33.95 8.56
CA THR A 164 -1.74 -34.61 9.86
C THR A 164 -0.81 -35.80 10.06
#